data_AF-A0A9P8F0S6-F1
#
_entry.id   AF-A0A9P8F0S6-F1
#
_cell.length_a   1.000
_cell.length_b   1.000
_cell.length_c   1.000
_cell.angle_alpha   90.00
_cell.angle_beta   90.00
_cell.angle_gamma   90.00
#
_symmetry.space_group_name_H-M   'P 1'
#
loop_
_entity.id
_entity.type
_entity.pdbx_description
1 polymer ?
#
loop_
_entity_poly.entity_id
_entity_poly.type
_entity_poly.pdbx_seq_one_letter_code
_entity_poly.pdbx_strand_id
1 'polypeptide(L)' 'LLVFKNKSDVAGCMSSEEIRKALQLDTIHTHRWNIMECSALTGLNLQEGLKWVVQDAKDRLFLY' A
#
# COMPACT_ATOMS: atom_id res chain seq x y z
N LEU A 1 -0.96 -3.38 7.12
CA LEU A 1 -1.58 -3.77 5.82
C LEU A 1 -1.03 -2.88 4.72
N LEU A 2 -0.33 -3.44 3.73
CA LEU A 2 0.04 -2.69 2.54
C LEU A 2 -0.92 -3.03 1.40
N VAL A 3 -1.47 -1.99 0.77
CA VAL A 3 -2.27 -2.10 -0.45
C VAL A 3 -1.43 -1.57 -1.61
N PHE A 4 -1.07 -2.46 -2.52
CA PHE A 4 -0.47 -2.07 -3.79
C PHE A 4 -1.57 -1.72 -4.79
N LYS A 5 -1.65 -0.45 -5.19
CA LYS A 5 -2.36 -0.08 -6.42
C LYS A 5 -1.44 -0.47 -7.58
N ASN A 6 -1.60 -1.70 -8.06
CA ASN A 6 -0.83 -2.21 -9.21
C ASN A 6 -1.41 -1.71 -10.54
N LYS A 7 -0.61 -1.80 -11.61
CA LYS A 7 -0.93 -1.34 -12.98
C LYS A 7 -1.08 0.18 -13.10
N SER A 8 -0.37 0.95 -12.29
CA SER A 8 -0.36 2.42 -12.39
C SER A 8 0.18 2.94 -13.72
N ASP A 9 0.86 2.10 -14.50
CA ASP A 9 1.33 2.36 -15.86
C ASP A 9 0.21 2.34 -16.92
N VAL A 10 -0.99 1.84 -16.59
CA VAL A 10 -2.10 1.73 -17.53
C VAL A 10 -2.94 3.00 -17.53
N ALA A 11 -3.18 3.56 -18.72
CA ALA A 11 -4.04 4.72 -18.90
C ALA A 11 -5.48 4.43 -18.43
N GLY A 12 -6.09 5.37 -17.71
CA GLY A 12 -7.43 5.18 -17.13
C GLY A 12 -7.47 4.32 -15.88
N CYS A 13 -6.32 3.99 -15.26
CA CYS A 13 -6.33 3.35 -13.95
C CYS A 13 -6.94 4.26 -12.87
N MET A 14 -7.56 3.65 -11.86
CA MET A 14 -8.09 4.39 -10.71
C MET A 14 -6.96 5.09 -9.95
N SER A 15 -7.25 6.26 -9.39
CA SER A 15 -6.38 6.95 -8.43
C SER A 15 -6.31 6.21 -7.09
N SER A 16 -5.25 6.46 -6.32
CA SER A 16 -5.12 5.92 -4.96
C SER A 16 -6.29 6.35 -4.05
N GLU A 17 -6.84 7.55 -4.25
CA GLU A 17 -7.96 8.06 -3.46
C GLU A 17 -9.27 7.33 -3.79
N GLU A 18 -9.52 7.02 -5.06
CA GLU A 18 -10.68 6.20 -5.47
C GLU A 18 -10.61 4.80 -4.86
N ILE A 19 -9.43 4.17 -4.88
CA ILE A 19 -9.23 2.84 -4.29
C ILE A 19 -9.35 2.90 -2.77
N ARG A 20 -8.78 3.93 -2.12
CA ARG A 20 -8.91 4.16 -0.68
C ARG A 20 -10.37 4.19 -0.24
N LYS A 21 -11.20 4.95 -0.97
CA LYS A 21 -12.64 5.05 -0.72
C LYS A 21 -13.37 3.74 -1.01
N ALA A 22 -13.12 3.13 -2.16
CA ALA A 22 -13.78 1.88 -2.56
C ALA A 22 -13.50 0.72 -1.60
N LEU A 23 -12.28 0.64 -1.07
CA LEU A 23 -11.87 -0.35 -0.07
C LEU A 23 -12.16 0.07 1.37
N GLN A 24 -12.70 1.29 1.58
CA GLN A 24 -12.99 1.84 2.90
C GLN A 24 -11.79 1.79 3.85
N LEU A 25 -10.59 2.09 3.35
CA LEU A 25 -9.36 1.92 4.14
C LEU A 25 -9.38 2.77 5.42
N ASP A 26 -10.04 3.93 5.38
CA ASP A 26 -10.18 4.83 6.53
C ASP A 26 -10.97 4.25 7.71
N THR A 27 -11.80 3.22 7.48
CA THR A 27 -12.55 2.56 8.55
C THR A 27 -11.70 1.52 9.28
N ILE A 28 -10.48 1.25 8.82
CA ILE A 28 -9.56 0.30 9.45
C ILE A 28 -8.84 0.99 10.61
N HIS A 29 -9.27 0.69 11.83
CA HIS A 29 -8.63 1.20 13.06
C HIS A 29 -7.82 0.14 13.82
N THR A 30 -7.94 -1.14 13.45
CA THR A 30 -7.31 -2.26 14.15
C THR A 30 -5.81 -2.40 13.90
N HIS A 31 -5.31 -1.85 12.78
CA HIS A 31 -3.91 -1.95 12.40
C HIS A 31 -3.54 -0.83 11.42
N ARG A 32 -2.25 -0.50 11.36
CA ARG A 32 -1.71 0.45 10.38
C ARG A 32 -1.90 -0.07 8.96
N TRP A 33 -2.29 0.82 8.06
CA TRP A 33 -2.35 0.51 6.64
C TRP A 33 -1.68 1.60 5.81
N ASN A 34 -1.29 1.26 4.58
CA ASN A 34 -0.77 2.19 3.59
C ASN A 34 -1.20 1.75 2.20
N ILE A 35 -1.44 2.71 1.29
CA ILE A 35 -1.69 2.45 -0.13
C ILE A 35 -0.57 3.07 -0.96
N MET A 36 -0.01 2.29 -1.87
CA MET A 36 1.13 2.70 -2.70
C MET A 36 0.87 2.34 -4.16
N GLU A 37 1.02 3.32 -5.04
CA GLU A 37 1.04 3.08 -6.48
C GLU A 37 2.23 2.19 -6.84
N CYS A 38 2.02 1.18 -7.67
CA CYS A 38 3.11 0.33 -8.14
C CYS A 38 2.84 -0.20 -9.55
N SER A 39 3.91 -0.73 -10.16
CA SER A 39 3.80 -1.50 -11.39
C SER A 39 4.66 -2.74 -11.27
N ALA A 40 4.00 -3.89 -11.26
CA ALA A 40 4.69 -5.18 -11.28
C ALA A 40 5.53 -5.37 -12.55
N LEU A 41 5.19 -4.68 -13.65
CA LEU A 41 5.90 -4.77 -14.92
C LEU A 41 7.20 -3.96 -14.89
N THR A 42 7.17 -2.72 -14.42
CA THR A 42 8.34 -1.84 -14.40
C THR A 42 9.16 -1.95 -13.11
N GLY A 43 8.60 -2.56 -12.07
CA GLY A 43 9.20 -2.62 -10.74
C GLY A 43 8.94 -1.39 -9.88
N LEU A 44 8.19 -0.39 -10.39
CA LEU A 44 7.87 0.84 -9.66
C LEU A 44 7.31 0.53 -8.28
N ASN A 45 7.94 1.10 -7.25
CA ASN A 45 7.53 1.08 -5.84
C ASN A 45 7.41 -0.30 -5.18
N LEU A 46 7.82 -1.39 -5.85
CA LEU A 46 7.75 -2.72 -5.24
C LEU A 46 8.69 -2.85 -4.05
N GLN A 47 9.94 -2.38 -4.18
CA GLN A 47 10.90 -2.45 -3.08
C GLN A 47 10.51 -1.50 -1.94
N GLU A 48 10.04 -0.31 -2.26
CA GLU A 48 9.59 0.70 -1.32
C GLU A 48 8.42 0.17 -0.48
N GLY A 49 7.43 -0.45 -1.11
CA GLY A 49 6.31 -1.06 -0.40
C GLY A 49 6.76 -2.20 0.50
N LEU A 50 7.63 -3.09 0.02
CA LEU A 50 8.16 -4.18 0.86
C LEU A 50 8.96 -3.64 2.06
N LYS A 51 9.80 -2.61 1.86
CA LYS A 51 10.51 -1.94 2.96
C LYS A 51 9.52 -1.39 3.99
N TRP A 52 8.42 -0.77 3.56
CA TRP A 52 7.38 -0.27 4.47
C TRP A 52 6.75 -1.39 5.30
N VAL A 53 6.38 -2.53 4.69
CA VAL A 53 5.80 -3.67 5.43
C VAL A 53 6.77 -4.24 6.44
N VAL A 54 8.05 -4.39 6.05
CA VAL A 54 9.09 -4.89 6.95
C VAL A 54 9.29 -3.93 8.12
N GLN A 55 9.31 -2.61 7.87
CA GLN A 55 9.44 -1.62 8.94
C GLN A 55 8.22 -1.64 9.88
N ASP A 56 7.01 -1.66 9.33
CA ASP A 56 5.77 -1.73 10.13
C ASP A 56 5.69 -3.02 10.96
N ALA A 57 6.21 -4.15 10.46
CA ALA A 57 6.35 -5.37 11.23
C ALA A 57 7.39 -5.25 12.35
N LYS A 58 8.56 -4.67 12.07
CA LYS A 58 9.59 -4.39 13.09
C LYS A 58 9.05 -3.50 14.20
N ASP A 59 8.42 -2.38 13.87
CA ASP A 59 7.86 -1.44 14.85
C ASP A 59 6.87 -2.14 15.78
N ARG A 60 6.00 -3.01 15.26
CA ARG A 60 5.08 -3.80 16.08
C ARG A 60 5.77 -4.79 17.01
N LEU A 61 6.86 -5.40 16.57
CA LEU A 61 7.61 -6.37 17.36
C LEU A 61 8.45 -5.71 18.46
N PHE A 62 9.00 -4.52 18.21
CA PHE A 62 9.80 -3.77 19.19
C PHE A 62 8.96 -2.94 20.19
N LEU A 63 7.65 -2.86 19.99
CA LEU A 63 6.69 -2.28 20.95
C LEU A 63 6.24 -3.29 22.02
N TYR A 64 6.79 -4.51 21.99
CA TYR A 64 6.71 -5.54 23.03
C TYR A 64 8.12 -5.92 23.49
#